data_AF-A0A7C2FDU7-F1
#
_entry.id   AF-A0A7C2FDU7-F1
#
_cell.length_a   1.000
_cell.length_b   1.000
_cell.length_c   1.000
_cell.angle_alpha   90.00
_cell.angle_beta   90.00
_cell.angle_gamma   90.00
#
_symmetry.space_group_name_H-M   'P 1'
#
loop_
_entity.id
_entity.type
_entity.pdbx_description
1 polymer ?
#
loop_
_entity_poly.entity_id
_entity_poly.type
_entity_poly.pdbx_seq_one_letter_code
_entity_poly.pdbx_strand_id
1 'polypeptide(L)'
;MNAKLDLNSLKQKMEDRELLENARVAYRVAAQLAAYEGSASWSRCNVMLLANSILVAVATSAIANNLPMLWLLVLPAAGIFLCILWWAIWTRGVAYNRHFAASARYLEDLLDVPMSSLRDGARLADGEPVQYPDRPGETNRISFPASIRMVYSGAAVIGLFFAVNLLMLAARLITLATPLIMLAAHLITALLPPP
;
A
#
# COMPACT_ATOMS: atom_id res chain seq x y z
N MET A 1 45.45 -5.19 46.05
CA MET A 1 45.32 -4.52 44.73
C MET A 1 44.24 -5.14 43.81
N ASN A 2 43.51 -6.20 44.21
CA ASN A 2 42.56 -6.90 43.34
C ASN A 2 41.09 -6.42 43.37
N ALA A 3 40.66 -5.68 44.40
CA ALA A 3 39.26 -5.28 44.55
C ALA A 3 38.78 -4.22 43.52
N LYS A 4 39.69 -3.35 43.04
CA LYS A 4 39.37 -2.35 42.01
C LYS A 4 39.18 -2.94 40.61
N LEU A 5 39.82 -4.09 40.33
CA LEU A 5 39.72 -4.76 39.03
C LEU A 5 38.35 -5.43 38.86
N ASP A 6 37.78 -5.94 39.95
CA ASP A 6 36.49 -6.62 39.98
C ASP A 6 35.31 -5.66 39.72
N LEU A 7 35.33 -4.48 40.36
CA LEU A 7 34.28 -3.46 40.22
C LEU A 7 34.11 -2.96 38.78
N ASN A 8 35.19 -2.75 38.04
CA ASN A 8 35.13 -2.29 36.66
C ASN A 8 34.52 -3.36 35.74
N SER A 9 34.84 -4.64 35.96
CA SER A 9 34.27 -5.75 35.19
C SER A 9 32.76 -5.91 35.45
N LEU A 10 32.31 -5.66 36.69
CA LEU A 10 30.90 -5.68 37.07
C LEU A 10 30.14 -4.51 36.45
N LYS A 11 30.71 -3.31 36.46
CA LYS A 11 30.12 -2.14 35.79
C LYS A 11 29.92 -2.39 34.29
N GLN A 12 30.94 -2.90 33.62
CA GLN A 12 30.86 -3.24 32.19
C GLN A 12 29.80 -4.32 31.92
N LYS A 13 29.75 -5.40 32.72
CA LYS A 13 28.70 -6.43 32.58
C LYS A 13 27.29 -5.91 32.83
N MET A 14 27.11 -4.96 33.75
CA MET A 14 25.81 -4.35 34.00
C MET A 14 25.39 -3.45 32.84
N GLU A 15 26.31 -2.64 32.32
CA GLU A 15 26.10 -1.80 31.13
C GLU A 15 25.75 -2.67 29.89
N ASP A 16 26.49 -3.76 29.67
CA ASP A 16 26.20 -4.72 28.59
C ASP A 16 24.80 -5.35 28.73
N ARG A 17 24.39 -5.68 29.97
CA ARG A 17 23.05 -6.22 30.23
C ARG A 17 21.95 -5.20 29.95
N GLU A 18 22.15 -3.96 30.38
CA GLU A 18 21.21 -2.87 30.14
C GLU A 18 21.06 -2.58 28.65
N LEU A 19 22.17 -2.56 27.90
CA LEU A 19 22.16 -2.41 26.44
C LEU A 19 21.39 -3.55 25.76
N LEU A 20 21.62 -4.80 26.16
CA LEU A 20 20.90 -5.96 25.62
C LEU A 20 19.41 -5.92 25.94
N GLU A 21 19.04 -5.50 27.15
CA GLU A 21 17.64 -5.35 27.54
C GLU A 21 16.95 -4.26 26.73
N ASN A 22 17.58 -3.10 26.59
CA ASN A 22 17.10 -1.99 25.77
C ASN A 22 16.94 -2.40 24.30
N ALA A 23 17.90 -3.13 23.74
CA ALA A 23 17.82 -3.64 22.37
C ALA A 23 16.66 -4.63 22.18
N ARG A 24 16.40 -5.52 23.16
CA ARG A 24 15.23 -6.42 23.14
C ARG A 24 13.91 -5.67 23.21
N VAL A 25 13.83 -4.63 24.04
CA VAL A 25 12.64 -3.77 24.14
C VAL A 25 12.42 -3.04 22.81
N ALA A 26 13.46 -2.43 22.25
CA ALA A 26 13.40 -1.76 20.95
C ALA A 26 12.96 -2.71 19.83
N TYR A 27 13.46 -3.96 19.83
CA TYR A 27 13.05 -4.98 18.87
C TYR A 27 11.56 -5.29 18.96
N ARG A 28 11.04 -5.52 20.17
CA ARG A 28 9.62 -5.78 20.41
C ARG A 28 8.75 -4.62 19.93
N VAL A 29 9.15 -3.39 20.23
CA VAL A 29 8.44 -2.19 19.78
C VAL A 29 8.45 -2.08 18.26
N ALA A 30 9.61 -2.26 17.61
CA ALA A 30 9.73 -2.20 16.15
C ALA A 30 8.87 -3.27 15.46
N ALA A 31 8.88 -4.51 15.95
CA ALA A 31 8.06 -5.60 15.42
C ALA A 31 6.55 -5.31 15.61
N GLN A 32 6.15 -4.79 16.76
CA GLN A 32 4.76 -4.39 17.02
C GLN A 32 4.31 -3.24 16.11
N LEU A 33 5.16 -2.24 15.89
CA LEU A 33 4.88 -1.13 14.99
C LEU A 33 4.74 -1.58 13.54
N ALA A 34 5.60 -2.51 13.08
CA ALA A 34 5.48 -3.10 11.75
C ALA A 34 4.14 -3.83 11.58
N ALA A 35 3.76 -4.67 12.55
CA ALA A 35 2.47 -5.36 12.53
C ALA A 35 1.27 -4.40 12.58
N TYR A 36 1.35 -3.38 13.43
CA TYR A 36 0.33 -2.34 13.56
C TYR A 36 0.13 -1.57 12.23
N GLU A 37 1.21 -1.09 11.61
CA GLU A 37 1.11 -0.37 10.34
C GLU A 37 0.62 -1.26 9.19
N GLY A 38 0.99 -2.54 9.19
CA GLY A 38 0.43 -3.53 8.27
C GLY A 38 -1.09 -3.64 8.39
N SER A 39 -1.59 -3.81 9.62
CA SER A 39 -3.03 -3.89 9.92
C SER A 39 -3.77 -2.59 9.59
N ALA A 40 -3.20 -1.43 9.98
CA ALA A 40 -3.78 -0.14 9.69
C ALA A 40 -3.85 0.14 8.18
N SER A 41 -2.80 -0.24 7.43
CA SER A 41 -2.79 -0.13 5.96
C SER A 41 -3.86 -1.01 5.31
N TRP A 42 -4.06 -2.24 5.80
CA TRP A 42 -5.13 -3.12 5.34
C TRP A 42 -6.52 -2.55 5.61
N SER A 43 -6.75 -2.00 6.81
CA SER A 43 -8.00 -1.34 7.17
C SER A 43 -8.30 -0.14 6.27
N ARG A 44 -7.32 0.74 6.02
CA ARG A 44 -7.45 1.88 5.10
C ARG A 44 -7.81 1.42 3.68
N CYS A 45 -7.21 0.33 3.19
CA CYS A 45 -7.56 -0.25 1.90
C CYS A 45 -9.02 -0.69 1.82
N ASN A 46 -9.55 -1.35 2.85
CA ASN A 46 -10.96 -1.77 2.86
C ASN A 46 -11.92 -0.58 2.84
N VAL A 47 -11.62 0.49 3.58
CA VAL A 47 -12.43 1.72 3.57
C VAL A 47 -12.41 2.37 2.19
N MET A 48 -11.23 2.48 1.57
CA MET A 48 -11.09 3.09 0.24
C MET A 48 -11.73 2.24 -0.87
N LEU A 49 -11.63 0.91 -0.77
CA LEU A 49 -12.35 -0.03 -1.64
C LEU A 49 -13.86 0.21 -1.58
N LEU A 50 -14.41 0.26 -0.36
CA LEU A 50 -15.84 0.49 -0.14
C LEU A 50 -16.28 1.84 -0.69
N ALA A 51 -15.54 2.91 -0.36
CA ALA A 51 -15.84 4.26 -0.82
C ALA A 51 -15.82 4.38 -2.36
N ASN A 52 -14.82 3.81 -3.02
CA ASN A 52 -14.77 3.80 -4.49
C ASN A 52 -15.89 2.95 -5.10
N SER A 53 -16.24 1.82 -4.48
CA SER A 53 -17.34 0.97 -4.94
C SER A 53 -18.68 1.70 -4.87
N ILE A 54 -18.93 2.45 -3.79
CA ILE A 54 -20.11 3.30 -3.64
C ILE A 54 -20.13 4.39 -4.71
N LEU A 55 -19.00 5.09 -4.94
CA LEU A 55 -18.94 6.13 -5.98
C LEU A 55 -19.25 5.58 -7.37
N VAL A 56 -18.68 4.43 -7.73
CA VAL A 56 -18.97 3.76 -9.00
C VAL A 56 -20.45 3.37 -9.09
N ALA A 57 -21.02 2.77 -8.04
CA ALA A 57 -22.43 2.37 -8.02
C ALA A 57 -23.39 3.57 -8.12
N VAL A 58 -23.10 4.67 -7.43
CA VAL A 58 -23.91 5.89 -7.52
C VAL A 58 -23.75 6.53 -8.90
N ALA A 59 -22.53 6.56 -9.46
CA ALA A 59 -22.29 7.11 -10.77
C ALA A 59 -22.98 6.29 -11.89
N THR A 60 -22.96 4.96 -11.82
CA THR A 60 -23.69 4.11 -12.78
C THR A 60 -25.20 4.24 -12.63
N SER A 61 -25.72 4.35 -11.40
CA SER A 61 -27.14 4.64 -11.16
C SER A 61 -27.54 6.04 -11.67
N ALA A 62 -26.71 7.05 -11.46
CA ALA A 62 -26.93 8.41 -11.96
C ALA A 62 -27.02 8.43 -13.49
N ILE A 63 -26.18 7.63 -14.15
CA ILE A 63 -26.21 7.43 -15.60
C ILE A 63 -27.53 6.79 -16.04
N ALA A 64 -27.95 5.71 -15.37
CA ALA A 64 -29.17 5.00 -15.72
C ALA A 64 -30.44 5.86 -15.57
N ASN A 65 -30.45 6.75 -14.58
CA ASN A 65 -31.59 7.63 -14.28
C ASN A 65 -31.51 9.00 -14.97
N ASN A 66 -30.52 9.23 -15.84
CA ASN A 66 -30.31 10.51 -16.54
C ASN A 66 -30.30 11.72 -15.57
N LEU A 67 -29.59 11.58 -14.43
CA LEU A 67 -29.44 12.68 -13.47
C LEU A 67 -28.78 13.91 -14.11
N PRO A 68 -28.91 15.10 -13.49
CA PRO A 68 -28.33 16.33 -14.02
C PRO A 68 -26.85 16.17 -14.34
N MET A 69 -26.46 16.73 -15.48
CA MET A 69 -25.12 16.54 -16.07
C MET A 69 -23.97 16.85 -15.10
N LEU A 70 -24.15 17.82 -14.20
CA LEU A 70 -23.17 18.18 -13.18
C LEU A 70 -22.79 16.95 -12.32
N TRP A 71 -23.77 16.15 -11.89
CA TRP A 71 -23.53 14.96 -11.08
C TRP A 71 -22.77 13.88 -11.84
N LEU A 72 -23.02 13.75 -13.14
CA LEU A 72 -22.35 12.79 -14.02
C LEU A 72 -20.86 13.11 -14.23
N LEU A 73 -20.45 14.36 -14.05
CA LEU A 73 -19.05 14.79 -14.10
C LEU A 73 -18.39 14.77 -12.72
N VAL A 74 -19.10 15.25 -11.70
CA VAL A 74 -18.56 15.38 -10.33
C VAL A 74 -18.27 14.02 -9.70
N LEU A 75 -19.13 13.02 -9.90
CA LEU A 75 -18.95 11.70 -9.28
C LEU A 75 -17.69 10.97 -9.77
N PRO A 76 -17.44 10.81 -11.08
CA PRO A 76 -16.19 10.22 -11.57
C PRO A 76 -14.94 11.04 -11.21
N ALA A 77 -15.05 12.37 -11.23
CA ALA A 77 -13.94 13.25 -10.82
C ALA A 77 -13.58 13.06 -9.34
N ALA A 78 -14.59 12.94 -8.47
CA ALA A 78 -14.40 12.62 -7.05
C ALA A 78 -13.78 11.23 -6.86
N GLY A 79 -14.17 10.23 -7.68
CA GLY A 79 -13.56 8.90 -7.67
C GLY A 79 -12.08 8.91 -8.08
N ILE A 80 -11.73 9.67 -9.11
CA ILE A 80 -10.32 9.88 -9.53
C ILE A 80 -9.52 10.54 -8.39
N PHE A 81 -10.06 11.60 -7.79
CA PHE A 81 -9.42 12.27 -6.67
C PHE A 81 -9.19 11.32 -5.50
N LEU A 82 -10.19 10.49 -5.17
CA LEU A 82 -10.10 9.50 -4.11
C LEU A 82 -9.04 8.43 -4.41
N CYS A 83 -8.90 8.01 -5.67
CA CYS A 83 -7.83 7.09 -6.09
C CYS A 83 -6.43 7.70 -5.92
N ILE A 84 -6.24 8.99 -6.22
CA ILE A 84 -4.97 9.70 -6.01
C ILE A 84 -4.64 9.78 -4.52
N LEU A 85 -5.63 10.14 -3.70
CA LEU A 85 -5.47 10.18 -2.24
C LEU A 85 -5.13 8.80 -1.67
N TRP A 86 -5.81 7.76 -2.15
CA TRP A 86 -5.57 6.38 -1.75
C TRP A 86 -4.14 5.95 -2.12
N TRP A 87 -3.66 6.29 -3.32
CA TRP A 87 -2.28 6.03 -3.72
C TRP A 87 -1.25 6.70 -2.80
N ALA A 88 -1.47 7.96 -2.42
CA ALA A 88 -0.60 8.67 -1.50
C ALA A 88 -0.56 8.02 -0.10
N ILE A 89 -1.70 7.60 0.42
CA ILE A 89 -1.79 6.91 1.71
C ILE A 89 -1.12 5.53 1.64
N TRP A 90 -1.34 4.79 0.55
CA TRP A 90 -0.78 3.46 0.33
C TRP A 90 0.76 3.49 0.27
N THR A 91 1.32 4.38 -0.56
CA THR A 91 2.77 4.53 -0.70
C THR A 91 3.44 4.92 0.62
N ARG A 92 2.83 5.82 1.39
CA ARG A 92 3.28 6.18 2.74
C ARG A 92 3.23 5.01 3.72
N GLY A 93 2.12 4.25 3.74
CA GLY A 93 1.98 3.07 4.60
C GLY A 93 3.01 1.98 4.30
N VAL A 94 3.26 1.72 3.01
CA VAL A 94 4.31 0.78 2.57
C VAL A 94 5.69 1.25 3.03
N ALA A 95 5.99 2.56 2.93
CA ALA A 95 7.28 3.11 3.36
C ALA A 95 7.50 2.94 4.88
N TYR A 96 6.51 3.26 5.71
CA TYR A 96 6.61 3.05 7.16
C TYR A 96 6.75 1.58 7.55
N ASN A 97 5.94 0.71 6.95
CA ASN A 97 6.03 -0.72 7.23
C ASN A 97 7.42 -1.27 6.86
N ARG A 98 7.96 -0.88 5.71
CA ARG A 98 9.34 -1.25 5.30
C ARG A 98 10.39 -0.73 6.29
N HIS A 99 10.23 0.50 6.77
CA HIS A 99 11.15 1.09 7.74
C HIS A 99 11.15 0.34 9.08
N PHE A 100 9.97 0.04 9.64
CA PHE A 100 9.88 -0.71 10.90
C PHE A 100 10.35 -2.15 10.75
N ALA A 101 10.01 -2.82 9.64
CA ALA A 101 10.51 -4.16 9.36
C ALA A 101 12.04 -4.20 9.15
N ALA A 102 12.63 -3.17 8.54
CA ALA A 102 14.09 -3.05 8.43
C ALA A 102 14.75 -2.79 9.80
N SER A 103 14.15 -1.94 10.62
CA SER A 103 14.66 -1.63 11.96
C SER A 103 14.63 -2.85 12.88
N ALA A 104 13.56 -3.64 12.82
CA ALA A 104 13.45 -4.87 13.58
C ALA A 104 14.49 -5.91 13.14
N ARG A 105 14.74 -6.07 11.83
CA ARG A 105 15.79 -6.96 11.30
C ARG A 105 17.19 -6.52 11.73
N TYR A 106 17.47 -5.22 11.69
CA TYR A 106 18.74 -4.68 12.20
C TYR A 106 18.96 -5.05 13.68
N LEU A 107 17.91 -5.00 14.49
CA LEU A 107 17.99 -5.40 15.90
C LEU A 107 18.09 -6.92 16.10
N GLU A 108 17.52 -7.75 15.20
CA GLU A 108 17.78 -9.20 15.21
C GLU A 108 19.27 -9.48 14.98
N ASP A 109 19.89 -8.82 14.00
CA ASP A 109 21.31 -8.99 13.69
C ASP A 109 22.21 -8.51 14.86
N LEU A 110 21.82 -7.43 15.55
CA LEU A 110 22.56 -6.92 16.72
C LEU A 110 22.46 -7.85 17.94
N LEU A 111 21.31 -8.49 18.14
CA LEU A 111 21.04 -9.34 19.30
C LEU A 111 21.56 -10.78 19.14
N ASP A 112 22.04 -11.15 17.94
CA ASP A 112 22.48 -12.50 17.58
C ASP A 112 21.47 -13.58 18.02
N VAL A 113 20.18 -13.28 17.82
CA VAL A 113 19.10 -14.17 18.26
C VAL A 113 19.03 -15.41 17.37
N PRO A 114 18.90 -16.61 17.96
CA PRO A 114 18.85 -17.86 17.20
C PRO A 114 17.57 -18.02 16.35
N MET A 115 16.56 -17.18 16.61
CA MET A 115 15.32 -17.12 15.81
C MET A 115 15.24 -15.78 15.09
N SER A 116 15.53 -15.79 13.80
CA SER A 116 15.51 -14.60 12.95
C SER A 116 14.22 -14.53 12.11
N SER A 117 13.06 -14.51 12.78
CA SER A 117 11.76 -14.70 12.11
C SER A 117 11.46 -13.62 11.07
N LEU A 118 11.90 -12.37 11.28
CA LEU A 118 11.70 -11.30 10.31
C LEU A 118 12.70 -11.37 9.15
N ARG A 119 13.95 -11.75 9.43
CA ARG A 119 14.95 -12.02 8.38
C ARG A 119 14.53 -13.19 7.49
N ASP A 120 14.12 -14.29 8.10
CA ASP A 120 13.62 -15.46 7.41
C ASP A 120 12.33 -15.14 6.67
N GLY A 121 11.42 -14.36 7.27
CA GLY A 121 10.24 -13.84 6.58
C GLY A 121 10.57 -13.01 5.34
N ALA A 122 11.63 -12.19 5.39
CA ALA A 122 12.08 -11.40 4.24
C ALA A 122 12.67 -12.30 3.13
N ARG A 123 13.52 -13.26 3.48
CA ARG A 123 14.08 -14.25 2.54
C ARG A 123 12.98 -15.08 1.88
N LEU A 124 12.02 -15.52 2.68
CA LEU A 124 10.84 -16.25 2.22
C LEU A 124 10.02 -15.38 1.23
N ALA A 125 9.83 -14.08 1.53
CA ALA A 125 9.17 -13.13 0.64
C ALA A 125 9.92 -12.86 -0.68
N ASP A 126 11.24 -13.05 -0.69
CA ASP A 126 12.07 -13.00 -1.90
C ASP A 126 12.11 -14.34 -2.67
N GLY A 127 11.39 -15.36 -2.17
CA GLY A 127 11.30 -16.68 -2.79
C GLY A 127 12.45 -17.61 -2.44
N GLU A 128 13.33 -17.21 -1.52
CA GLU A 128 14.37 -18.10 -1.02
C GLU A 128 13.76 -19.17 -0.11
N PRO A 129 14.23 -20.43 -0.19
CA PRO A 129 13.81 -21.47 0.75
C PRO A 129 14.37 -21.15 2.15
N VAL A 130 13.49 -21.21 3.15
CA VAL A 130 13.87 -21.09 4.56
C VAL A 130 13.79 -22.47 5.21
N GLN A 131 14.81 -22.84 5.97
CA GLN A 131 14.84 -24.05 6.80
C GLN A 131 14.56 -23.66 8.25
N TYR A 132 13.72 -24.43 8.93
CA TYR A 132 13.45 -24.19 10.35
C TYR A 132 14.43 -24.99 11.23
N PRO A 133 15.03 -24.38 12.27
CA PRO A 133 16.00 -25.05 13.13
C PRO A 133 15.44 -26.30 13.83
N ASP A 134 14.13 -26.31 14.11
CA ASP A 134 13.41 -27.37 14.80
C ASP A 134 12.98 -28.52 13.87
N ARG A 135 13.09 -28.34 12.53
CA ARG A 135 12.66 -29.33 11.52
C ARG A 135 13.69 -29.46 10.39
N PRO A 136 14.83 -30.12 10.65
CA PRO A 136 15.87 -30.31 9.64
C PRO A 136 15.31 -31.08 8.43
N GLY A 137 15.47 -30.51 7.23
CA GLY A 137 15.01 -31.09 5.96
C GLY A 137 13.67 -30.55 5.46
N GLU A 138 12.86 -29.90 6.29
CA GLU A 138 11.68 -29.16 5.83
C GLU A 138 12.13 -27.79 5.27
N THR A 139 11.86 -27.55 3.99
CA THR A 139 12.02 -26.23 3.38
C THR A 139 10.65 -25.68 3.06
N ASN A 140 10.39 -24.44 3.49
CA ASN A 140 9.18 -23.74 3.10
C ASN A 140 9.49 -22.80 1.93
N ARG A 141 8.65 -22.84 0.91
CA ARG A 141 8.67 -21.92 -0.21
C ARG A 141 7.27 -21.36 -0.39
N ILE A 142 7.20 -20.04 -0.57
CA ILE A 142 5.93 -19.40 -0.89
C ILE A 142 5.47 -19.91 -2.25
N SER A 143 4.19 -20.28 -2.35
CA SER A 143 3.57 -20.62 -3.62
C SER A 143 3.55 -19.40 -4.55
N PHE A 144 3.61 -19.61 -5.87
CA PHE A 144 3.60 -18.54 -6.87
C PHE A 144 2.53 -17.45 -6.65
N PRO A 145 1.25 -17.74 -6.34
CA PRO A 145 0.28 -16.67 -6.10
C PRO A 145 0.57 -15.84 -4.84
N ALA A 146 1.22 -16.43 -3.83
CA ALA A 146 1.57 -15.74 -2.61
C ALA A 146 2.91 -14.96 -2.70
N SER A 147 3.69 -15.14 -3.79
CA SER A 147 4.89 -14.34 -4.06
C SER A 147 4.58 -12.98 -4.72
N ILE A 148 3.32 -12.74 -5.13
CA ILE A 148 2.88 -11.43 -5.61
C ILE A 148 3.03 -10.45 -4.46
N ARG A 149 4.04 -9.57 -4.54
CA ARG A 149 4.30 -8.57 -3.51
C ARG A 149 3.05 -7.72 -3.32
N MET A 150 2.63 -7.58 -2.06
CA MET A 150 1.46 -6.78 -1.63
C MET A 150 1.41 -5.39 -2.30
N VAL A 151 2.57 -4.79 -2.58
CA VAL A 151 2.70 -3.50 -3.26
C VAL A 151 2.06 -3.51 -4.65
N TYR A 152 2.26 -4.56 -5.44
CA TYR A 152 1.73 -4.66 -6.80
C TYR A 152 0.23 -4.94 -6.81
N SER A 153 -0.27 -5.78 -5.90
CA SER A 153 -1.70 -6.05 -5.81
C SER A 153 -2.49 -4.80 -5.40
N GLY A 154 -1.99 -4.05 -4.41
CA GLY A 154 -2.59 -2.77 -4.03
C GLY A 154 -2.59 -1.76 -5.18
N ALA A 155 -1.46 -1.63 -5.90
CA ALA A 155 -1.36 -0.74 -7.06
C ALA A 155 -2.32 -1.13 -8.19
N ALA A 156 -2.45 -2.41 -8.48
CA ALA A 156 -3.36 -2.91 -9.52
C ALA A 156 -4.82 -2.60 -9.19
N VAL A 157 -5.24 -2.81 -7.94
CA VAL A 157 -6.61 -2.49 -7.49
C VAL A 157 -6.91 -0.99 -7.59
N ILE A 158 -6.00 -0.14 -7.13
CA ILE A 158 -6.15 1.33 -7.23
C ILE A 158 -6.21 1.74 -8.71
N GLY A 159 -5.32 1.19 -9.54
CA GLY A 159 -5.28 1.45 -10.97
C GLY A 159 -6.57 1.05 -11.70
N LEU A 160 -7.18 -0.08 -11.30
CA LEU A 160 -8.46 -0.52 -11.84
C LEU A 160 -9.58 0.50 -11.55
N PHE A 161 -9.74 0.93 -10.29
CA PHE A 161 -10.75 1.94 -9.94
C PHE A 161 -10.49 3.28 -10.63
N PHE A 162 -9.23 3.69 -10.72
CA PHE A 162 -8.84 4.89 -11.45
C PHE A 162 -9.25 4.80 -12.92
N ALA A 163 -8.93 3.70 -13.59
CA ALA A 163 -9.28 3.47 -14.99
C ALA A 163 -10.79 3.47 -15.21
N VAL A 164 -11.57 2.81 -14.34
CA VAL A 164 -13.04 2.81 -14.44
C VAL A 164 -13.60 4.23 -14.32
N ASN A 165 -13.18 5.01 -13.32
CA ASN A 165 -13.65 6.39 -13.16
C ASN A 165 -13.20 7.29 -14.31
N LEU A 166 -11.97 7.11 -14.83
CA LEU A 166 -11.47 7.85 -15.98
C LEU A 166 -12.28 7.56 -17.24
N LEU A 167 -12.59 6.29 -17.51
CA LEU A 167 -13.43 5.89 -18.65
C LEU A 167 -14.84 6.47 -18.53
N MET A 168 -15.43 6.44 -17.33
CA MET A 168 -16.73 7.06 -17.08
C MET A 168 -16.71 8.56 -17.35
N LEU A 169 -15.68 9.27 -16.88
CA LEU A 169 -15.52 10.71 -17.13
C LEU A 169 -15.33 11.02 -18.62
N ALA A 170 -14.44 10.28 -19.28
CA ALA A 170 -14.14 10.45 -20.70
C ALA A 170 -15.38 10.22 -21.57
N ALA A 171 -16.14 9.15 -21.31
CA ALA A 171 -17.39 8.87 -22.00
C ALA A 171 -18.38 10.05 -21.87
N ARG A 172 -18.47 10.68 -20.69
CA ARG A 172 -19.36 11.83 -20.47
C ARG A 172 -18.90 13.08 -21.20
N LEU A 173 -17.61 13.37 -21.20
CA LEU A 173 -17.03 14.49 -21.95
C LEU A 173 -17.25 14.32 -23.46
N ILE A 174 -17.11 13.10 -23.99
CA ILE A 174 -17.39 12.80 -25.40
C ILE A 174 -18.87 13.07 -25.71
N THR A 175 -19.80 12.54 -24.90
CA THR A 175 -21.24 12.77 -25.12
C THR A 175 -21.64 14.24 -25.07
N LEU A 176 -20.94 15.06 -24.27
CA LEU A 176 -21.14 16.50 -24.20
C LEU A 176 -20.63 17.24 -25.44
N ALA A 177 -19.49 16.81 -26.00
CA ALA A 177 -18.86 17.47 -27.12
C ALA A 177 -19.62 17.24 -28.44
N THR A 178 -20.27 16.07 -28.61
CA THR A 178 -20.98 15.69 -29.84
C THR A 178 -21.96 16.75 -30.37
N PRO A 179 -22.91 17.30 -29.60
CA PRO A 179 -23.84 18.31 -30.11
C PRO A 179 -23.15 19.63 -30.52
N LEU A 180 -22.10 20.04 -29.81
CA LEU A 180 -21.33 21.24 -30.16
C LEU A 180 -20.61 21.08 -31.50
N ILE A 181 -20.02 19.90 -31.72
CA ILE A 181 -19.35 19.55 -32.99
C ILE A 181 -20.38 19.55 -34.14
N MET A 182 -21.56 18.97 -33.94
CA MET A 182 -22.62 18.96 -34.95
C MET A 182 -23.12 20.37 -35.28
N LEU A 183 -23.28 21.25 -34.28
CA LEU A 183 -23.70 22.63 -34.48
C LEU A 183 -22.64 23.45 -35.24
N ALA A 184 -21.36 23.26 -34.91
CA ALA A 184 -20.27 23.88 -35.65
C ALA A 184 -20.23 23.40 -37.11
N ALA A 185 -20.43 22.10 -37.36
CA ALA A 185 -20.49 21.54 -38.71
C ALA A 185 -21.66 22.13 -39.51
N HIS A 186 -22.86 22.26 -38.91
CA HIS A 186 -24.01 22.90 -39.55
C HIS A 186 -23.76 24.37 -39.88
N LEU A 187 -23.13 25.13 -38.98
CA LEU A 187 -22.77 26.53 -39.24
C LEU A 187 -21.77 26.67 -40.40
N ILE A 188 -20.76 25.80 -40.46
CA ILE A 188 -19.78 25.80 -41.55
C ILE A 188 -20.46 25.52 -42.89
N THR A 189 -21.32 24.50 -42.97
CA THR A 189 -22.06 24.17 -44.19
C THR A 189 -23.00 25.29 -44.62
N ALA A 190 -23.62 26.01 -43.68
CA ALA A 190 -24.50 27.14 -43.98
C ALA A 190 -23.75 28.38 -44.50
N LEU A 191 -22.47 28.55 -44.15
CA LEU A 191 -21.64 29.68 -44.59
C LEU A 191 -20.95 29.44 -45.94
N LEU A 192 -20.83 28.18 -46.38
CA LEU A 192 -20.30 27.84 -47.70
C LEU A 192 -21.38 28.07 -48.76
N PRO A 193 -21.09 28.83 -49.84
CA PRO A 193 -22.05 28.99 -50.93
C PRO A 193 -22.36 27.63 -51.58
N PRO A 194 -23.59 27.41 -52.06
CA PRO A 194 -23.93 26.19 -52.77
C PRO A 194 -23.05 26.05 -54.03
N PRO A 195 -22.61 24.82 -54.37
CA PRO A 195 -21.82 24.57 -55.57
C PRO A 195 -22.58 24.87 -56.86
#